data_AF-A0A7X7BG60-F1
#
_entry.id   AF-A0A7X7BG60-F1
#
_cell.length_a   1.000
_cell.length_b   1.000
_cell.length_c   1.000
_cell.angle_alpha   90.00
_cell.angle_beta   90.00
_cell.angle_gamma   90.00
#
_symmetry.space_group_name_H-M   'P 1'
#
loop_
_entity.id
_entity.type
_entity.pdbx_description
1 polymer ?
#
loop_
_entity_poly.entity_id
_entity_poly.type
_entity_poly.pdbx_seq_one_letter_code
_entity_poly.pdbx_strand_id
1 'polypeptide(L)' 'MVRYSEELIDEIKNKNDIIDIISQYVVLKRSGRNFFGLCPFHKEKSPSFSV' A
#
# COMPACT_ATOMS: atom_id res chain seq x y z
N MET A 1 -5.34 -8.19 -24.96
CA MET A 1 -5.71 -7.84 -23.57
C MET A 1 -6.71 -6.71 -23.62
N VAL A 2 -7.78 -6.80 -22.83
CA VAL A 2 -8.70 -5.66 -22.63
C VAL A 2 -7.95 -4.60 -21.83
N ARG A 3 -7.95 -3.35 -22.30
CA ARG A 3 -7.37 -2.21 -21.59
C ARG A 3 -8.51 -1.31 -21.13
N TYR A 4 -8.54 -1.01 -19.84
CA TYR A 4 -9.48 -0.05 -19.27
C TYR A 4 -9.08 1.38 -19.65
N SER A 5 -10.03 2.32 -19.62
CA SER A 5 -9.72 3.74 -19.83
C SER A 5 -8.84 4.27 -18.71
N GLU A 6 -7.96 5.23 -19.03
CA GLU A 6 -7.10 5.88 -18.02
C GLU A 6 -7.96 6.61 -16.97
N GLU A 7 -9.08 7.22 -17.39
CA GLU A 7 -10.03 7.87 -16.48
C GLU A 7 -10.59 6.90 -15.42
N LEU A 8 -10.96 5.69 -15.82
CA LEU A 8 -11.44 4.66 -14.89
C LEU A 8 -10.33 4.21 -13.93
N ILE A 9 -9.10 4.05 -14.44
CA ILE A 9 -7.95 3.66 -13.63
C ILE A 9 -7.65 4.73 -12.57
N ASP A 10 -7.70 6.00 -12.95
CA ASP A 10 -7.45 7.12 -12.05
C ASP A 10 -8.58 7.30 -11.04
N GLU A 11 -9.83 7.12 -11.45
CA GLU A 11 -10.98 7.11 -10.53
C GLU A 11 -10.80 6.04 -9.44
N ILE A 12 -10.40 4.83 -9.83
CA ILE A 12 -10.14 3.73 -8.88
C ILE A 12 -9.00 4.10 -7.93
N LYS A 13 -7.86 4.62 -8.44
CA LYS A 13 -6.74 5.01 -7.58
C LYS A 13 -7.12 6.11 -6.59
N ASN A 14 -7.87 7.12 -7.04
CA ASN A 14 -8.25 8.25 -6.20
C ASN A 14 -9.29 7.89 -5.13
N LYS A 15 -10.14 6.89 -5.39
CA LYS A 15 -11.16 6.43 -4.45
C LYS A 15 -10.64 5.51 -3.35
N ASN A 16 -9.41 5.01 -3.46
CA ASN A 16 -8.85 4.04 -2.52
C ASN A 16 -7.60 4.60 -1.84
N ASP A 17 -7.62 4.71 -0.51
CA ASP A 17 -6.41 5.02 0.25
C ASP A 17 -5.51 3.77 0.29
N ILE A 18 -4.28 3.93 -0.19
CA ILE A 18 -3.30 2.86 -0.23
C ILE A 18 -2.94 2.35 1.19
N ILE A 19 -3.00 3.22 2.21
CA ILE A 19 -2.72 2.85 3.60
C ILE A 19 -3.82 1.90 4.10
N ASP A 20 -5.09 2.19 3.81
CA ASP A 20 -6.22 1.35 4.21
C ASP A 20 -6.16 -0.02 3.56
N ILE A 21 -5.87 -0.07 2.25
CA ILE A 21 -5.77 -1.33 1.50
C ILE A 21 -4.64 -2.20 2.05
N ILE A 22 -3.45 -1.63 2.26
CA ILE A 22 -2.29 -2.39 2.76
C ILE A 22 -2.48 -2.82 4.21
N SER A 23 -3.15 -2.01 5.04
CA SER A 23 -3.37 -2.29 6.47
C SER A 23 -4.22 -3.55 6.70
N GLN A 24 -4.91 -4.06 5.68
CA GLN A 24 -5.59 -5.37 5.72
C GLN A 24 -4.63 -6.56 5.75
N TYR A 25 -3.36 -6.36 5.33
CA TYR A 25 -2.36 -7.41 5.18
C TYR A 25 -1.12 -7.20 6.06
N VAL A 26 -0.74 -5.93 6.29
CA VAL A 26 0.49 -5.57 7.00
C VAL A 26 0.13 -4.64 8.15
N VAL A 27 0.61 -4.97 9.36
CA VAL A 27 0.51 -4.05 10.50
C VAL A 27 1.48 -2.90 10.28
N LEU A 28 0.93 -1.72 10.04
CA LEU A 28 1.68 -0.48 9.81
C LEU A 28 1.69 0.40 11.05
N LYS A 29 2.80 1.09 11.28
CA LYS A 29 2.95 2.14 12.31
C LYS A 29 3.43 3.43 11.67
N ARG A 30 2.80 4.55 12.04
CA ARG A 30 3.17 5.87 11.52
C ARG A 30 4.56 6.29 12.03
N SER A 31 5.43 6.74 11.13
CA SER A 31 6.73 7.34 11.42
C SER A 31 6.92 8.57 10.56
N GLY A 32 6.77 9.75 11.17
CA GLY A 32 6.77 11.03 10.45
C GLY A 32 5.60 11.11 9.45
N ARG A 33 5.95 11.27 8.16
CA ARG A 33 4.97 11.35 7.06
C ARG A 33 4.57 9.99 6.49
N ASN A 34 5.32 8.94 6.81
CA ASN A 34 5.15 7.61 6.20
C ASN A 34 4.62 6.61 7.23
N PHE A 35 4.30 5.41 6.76
CA PHE A 35 3.89 4.27 7.55
C PHE A 35 4.85 3.11 7.32
N PHE A 36 5.26 2.42 8.39
CA PHE A 36 6.25 1.34 8.31
C PHE A 36 5.73 0.05 8.92
N GLY A 37 6.10 -1.08 8.30
CA GLY A 37 5.79 -2.44 8.76
C GLY A 37 6.84 -3.46 8.33
N LEU A 38 6.63 -4.73 8.72
CA LEU A 38 7.44 -5.84 8.20
C LEU A 38 7.09 -6.10 6.74
N CYS A 39 8.09 -6.37 5.91
CA CYS A 39 7.86 -6.65 4.50
C CYS A 39 7.11 -7.98 4.31
N PRO A 40 5.98 -8.00 3.57
CA PRO A 40 5.26 -9.24 3.30
C PRO A 40 5.95 -10.14 2.27
N PHE A 41 6.97 -9.61 1.56
CA PHE A 41 7.67 -10.32 0.49
C PHE A 41 8.98 -10.99 0.95
N HIS A 42 9.56 -10.54 2.06
CA HIS A 42 10.81 -11.06 2.59
C HIS A 42 10.67 -11.39 4.07
N LYS A 43 11.16 -12.57 4.47
CA LYS A 43 11.11 -12.99 5.87
C LYS A 43 12.24 -12.33 6.66
N GLU A 44 11.93 -11.19 7.28
CA GLU A 44 12.86 -10.38 8.06
C GLU A 44 12.35 -10.10 9.47
N LYS A 45 13.23 -9.57 10.33
CA LYS A 45 12.89 -9.19 11.73
C LYS A 45 12.78 -7.68 11.94
N SER A 46 13.31 -6.89 11.02
CA SER A 46 13.29 -5.42 11.06
C SER A 46 12.25 -4.88 10.09
N PRO A 47 11.47 -3.85 10.45
CA PRO A 47 10.55 -3.20 9.51
C PRO A 47 11.32 -2.57 8.33
N SER A 48 11.05 -3.01 7.11
CA SER A 48 11.62 -2.43 5.88
C SER A 48 10.59 -1.94 4.87
N PHE A 49 9.31 -2.21 5.11
CA PHE A 49 8.23 -1.85 4.19
C PHE A 49 7.67 -0.47 4.55
N SER A 50 7.78 0.49 3.62
CA SER A 50 7.25 1.86 3.76
C SER A 50 6.04 2.04 2.84
N VAL A 51 5.03 2.71 3.38
CA VAL A 51 3.90 3.27 2.63
C VAL A 51 3.91 4.77 2.80
#